data_AF-A0A8X7Q6G7-F1
#
_entry.id   AF-A0A8X7Q6G7-F1
#
_cell.length_a   1.000
_cell.length_b   1.000
_cell.length_c   1.000
_cell.angle_alpha   90.00
_cell.angle_beta   90.00
_cell.angle_gamma   90.00
#
_symmetry.space_group_name_H-M   'P 1'
#
loop_
_entity.id
_entity.type
_entity.pdbx_description
1 polymer ?
#
loop_
_entity_poly.entity_id
_entity_poly.type
_entity_poly.pdbx_seq_one_letter_code
_entity_poly.pdbx_strand_id
1 'polypeptide(L)'
;MGGSKENRNAVAYDHWSIAVKDGKALDQWREEVPIPRGGPHRACVVANDKLLVIGGQEGDFMAKPNSPIFKCSRRREFFNGEVYMMDEEMKWKMLPPMPKNNSHIESAWIIVNNSIVIVGGTTDWHPVTKRLVLVGEIFRFQLDTLTWSVIGRLPYRVKTAMAGYWNGYLYFTSGQRDRGPDNPQPGKVIGEMWRTKLKF
;
A
#
# COMPACT_ATOMS: atom_id res chain seq x y z
N MET A 1 9.73 -1.12 -1.65
CA MET A 1 10.61 -0.30 -2.50
C MET A 1 10.51 1.16 -2.08
N GLY A 2 11.64 1.90 -2.03
CA GLY A 2 11.74 3.33 -1.73
C GLY A 2 11.01 3.80 -0.47
N GLY A 3 11.24 3.18 0.69
CA GLY A 3 10.52 3.50 1.93
C GLY A 3 10.83 4.88 2.52
N SER A 4 11.08 4.93 3.82
CA SER A 4 11.58 6.13 4.50
C SER A 4 13.10 6.07 4.64
N LYS A 5 13.75 7.24 4.70
CA LYS A 5 15.12 7.38 5.20
C LYS A 5 15.17 7.09 6.71
N GLU A 6 16.38 7.00 7.26
CA GLU A 6 16.63 6.66 8.67
C GLU A 6 15.87 7.55 9.67
N ASN A 7 15.67 8.82 9.34
CA ASN A 7 14.89 9.75 10.19
C ASN A 7 13.38 9.46 10.20
N ARG A 8 12.94 8.43 9.47
CA ARG A 8 11.56 7.95 9.22
C ARG A 8 10.64 8.90 8.46
N ASN A 9 10.94 10.19 8.46
CA ASN A 9 10.08 11.22 7.88
C ASN A 9 10.43 11.57 6.43
N ALA A 10 11.73 11.62 6.09
CA ALA A 10 12.15 11.88 4.73
C ALA A 10 11.93 10.65 3.86
N VAL A 11 11.53 10.87 2.62
CA VAL A 11 11.28 9.80 1.65
C VAL A 11 12.59 9.26 1.07
N ALA A 12 12.63 7.95 0.81
CA ALA A 12 13.69 7.31 0.04
C ALA A 12 13.15 6.98 -1.37
N TYR A 13 13.97 7.16 -2.39
CA TYR A 13 13.61 6.83 -3.78
C TYR A 13 14.26 5.52 -4.23
N ASP A 14 15.25 5.08 -3.46
CA ASP A 14 16.14 4.00 -3.82
C ASP A 14 15.42 2.65 -3.68
N HIS A 15 15.75 1.75 -4.60
CA HIS A 15 15.40 0.36 -4.47
C HIS A 15 16.52 -0.50 -5.06
N TRP A 16 16.53 -1.76 -4.64
CA TRP A 16 17.58 -2.70 -5.00
C TRP A 16 16.95 -4.00 -5.46
N SER A 17 17.67 -4.71 -6.31
CA SER A 17 17.33 -6.07 -6.71
C SER A 17 18.51 -7.02 -6.48
N ILE A 18 18.19 -8.30 -6.40
CA ILE A 18 19.15 -9.40 -6.36
C ILE A 18 18.55 -10.54 -7.17
N ALA A 19 19.33 -11.13 -8.08
CA ALA A 19 18.90 -12.26 -8.88
C ALA A 19 18.94 -13.53 -8.02
N VAL A 20 17.87 -14.34 -8.06
CA VAL A 20 17.78 -15.60 -7.31
C VAL A 20 17.38 -16.73 -8.24
N LYS A 21 18.07 -17.87 -8.16
CA LYS A 21 17.73 -19.10 -8.86
C LYS A 21 17.98 -20.30 -7.95
N ASP A 22 17.03 -21.24 -7.93
CA ASP A 22 17.11 -22.47 -7.12
C ASP A 22 17.42 -22.20 -5.63
N GLY A 23 16.81 -21.14 -5.08
CA GLY A 23 16.98 -20.73 -3.68
C GLY A 23 18.31 -20.07 -3.35
N LYS A 24 19.15 -19.76 -4.35
CA LYS A 24 20.46 -19.12 -4.17
C LYS A 24 20.52 -17.77 -4.89
N ALA A 25 21.14 -16.80 -4.24
CA ALA A 25 21.51 -15.55 -4.89
C ALA A 25 22.54 -15.83 -5.99
N LEU A 26 22.32 -15.27 -7.17
CA LEU A 26 23.22 -15.36 -8.32
C LEU A 26 24.21 -14.19 -8.37
N ASP A 27 23.87 -13.07 -7.73
CA ASP A 27 24.67 -11.86 -7.68
C ASP A 27 24.59 -11.17 -6.29
N GLN A 28 25.19 -9.99 -6.21
CA GLN A 28 25.06 -9.09 -5.06
C GLN A 28 23.90 -8.13 -5.31
N TRP A 29 23.36 -7.56 -4.23
CA TRP A 29 22.40 -6.48 -4.33
C TRP A 29 22.92 -5.36 -5.23
N ARG A 30 22.11 -4.95 -6.20
CA ARG A 30 22.41 -3.84 -7.09
C ARG A 30 21.37 -2.74 -6.93
N GLU A 31 21.82 -1.51 -7.08
CA GLU A 31 20.93 -0.34 -7.16
C GLU A 31 20.14 -0.39 -8.47
N GLU A 32 18.86 -0.07 -8.38
CA GLU A 32 17.94 0.00 -9.51
C GLU A 32 17.45 1.43 -9.74
N VAL A 33 16.82 1.67 -10.89
CA VAL A 33 16.34 2.99 -11.29
C VAL A 33 15.42 3.60 -10.22
N PRO A 34 15.75 4.77 -9.63
CA PRO A 34 14.97 5.33 -8.51
C PRO A 34 13.47 5.44 -8.84
N ILE A 35 12.62 5.12 -7.87
CA ILE A 35 11.17 5.23 -8.07
C ILE A 35 10.77 6.71 -8.21
N PRO A 36 9.75 7.07 -9.02
CA PRO A 36 9.42 8.47 -9.27
C PRO A 36 8.96 9.23 -8.02
N ARG A 37 8.38 8.52 -7.05
CA ARG A 37 7.89 9.10 -5.80
C ARG A 37 8.17 8.18 -4.62
N GLY A 38 9.04 8.65 -3.72
CA GLY A 38 9.49 7.94 -2.52
C GLY A 38 8.46 7.89 -1.38
N GLY A 39 8.77 7.13 -0.32
CA GLY A 39 8.00 7.08 0.93
C GLY A 39 7.44 5.68 1.31
N PRO A 40 6.95 5.47 2.54
CA PRO A 40 6.56 4.14 2.99
C PRO A 40 5.12 3.77 2.58
N HIS A 41 4.71 2.56 3.00
CA HIS A 41 3.31 2.14 3.07
C HIS A 41 2.53 2.01 1.75
N ARG A 42 3.23 1.76 0.64
CA ARG A 42 2.64 1.52 -0.70
C ARG A 42 2.51 0.04 -1.04
N ALA A 43 1.65 -0.28 -2.01
CA ALA A 43 1.65 -1.60 -2.64
C ALA A 43 2.77 -1.67 -3.71
N CYS A 44 3.49 -2.79 -3.74
CA CYS A 44 4.48 -3.12 -4.77
C CYS A 44 4.03 -4.44 -5.41
N VAL A 45 3.66 -4.43 -6.69
CA VAL A 45 2.97 -5.52 -7.36
C VAL A 45 3.72 -5.90 -8.63
N VAL A 46 3.95 -7.19 -8.87
CA VAL A 46 4.39 -7.67 -10.19
C VAL A 46 3.19 -8.26 -10.90
N ALA A 47 2.85 -7.74 -12.07
CA ALA A 47 1.78 -8.26 -12.91
C ALA A 47 2.12 -8.07 -14.38
N ASN A 48 1.85 -9.08 -15.21
CA ASN A 48 2.16 -9.08 -16.65
C ASN A 48 3.61 -8.65 -16.93
N ASP A 49 4.55 -9.27 -16.21
CA ASP A 49 6.00 -9.03 -16.27
C ASP A 49 6.43 -7.59 -16.01
N LYS A 50 5.57 -6.81 -15.35
CA LYS A 50 5.82 -5.39 -15.03
C LYS A 50 5.74 -5.17 -13.53
N LEU A 51 6.60 -4.28 -13.04
CA LEU A 51 6.62 -3.87 -11.65
C LEU A 51 5.79 -2.60 -11.47
N LEU A 52 4.77 -2.67 -10.63
CA LEU A 52 3.90 -1.56 -10.27
C LEU A 52 4.14 -1.11 -8.83
N VAL A 53 4.09 0.19 -8.61
CA VAL A 53 4.05 0.82 -7.29
C VAL A 53 2.82 1.71 -7.20
N ILE A 54 1.99 1.45 -6.19
CA ILE A 54 0.65 2.02 -6.07
C ILE A 54 0.50 2.69 -4.70
N GLY A 55 0.21 3.99 -4.73
CA GLY A 55 -0.06 4.81 -3.56
C GLY A 55 1.14 4.95 -2.62
N GLY A 56 0.85 4.89 -1.32
CA GLY A 56 1.81 5.11 -0.24
C GLY A 56 1.64 6.47 0.42
N GLN A 57 2.67 6.89 1.16
CA GLN A 57 2.65 8.17 1.84
C GLN A 57 4.01 8.86 1.85
N GLU A 58 3.99 10.15 2.15
CA GLU A 58 5.16 10.95 2.53
C GLU A 58 5.01 11.45 3.95
N GLY A 59 6.14 11.59 4.63
CA GLY A 59 6.16 11.89 6.06
C GLY A 59 5.78 10.68 6.91
N ASP A 60 6.19 10.73 8.17
CA ASP A 60 5.87 9.75 9.20
C ASP A 60 6.26 10.36 10.56
N PHE A 61 6.08 9.60 11.62
CA PHE A 61 6.71 9.85 12.91
C PHE A 61 8.23 9.95 12.78
N MET A 62 8.75 11.15 13.00
CA MET A 62 10.19 11.42 12.99
C MET A 62 10.82 10.96 14.29
N ALA A 63 11.88 10.15 14.21
CA ALA A 63 12.62 9.72 15.40
C ALA A 63 13.20 10.94 16.13
N LYS A 64 13.10 10.96 17.47
CA LYS A 64 13.78 11.98 18.27
C LYS A 64 15.24 11.55 18.48
N PRO A 65 16.22 12.37 18.06
CA PRO A 65 17.63 12.05 18.28
C PRO A 65 17.90 11.73 19.75
N ASN A 66 18.69 10.68 19.99
CA ASN A 66 19.13 10.25 21.32
C ASN A 66 18.01 9.95 22.33
N SER A 67 16.79 9.62 21.87
CA SER A 67 15.74 9.21 22.80
C SER A 67 16.06 7.83 23.40
N PRO A 68 16.23 7.71 24.73
CA PRO A 68 16.59 6.44 25.37
C PRO A 68 15.47 5.39 25.34
N ILE A 69 14.28 5.80 24.89
CA ILE A 69 13.07 4.98 24.81
C ILE A 69 12.42 5.05 23.43
N PHE A 70 13.20 5.36 22.39
CA PHE A 70 12.78 5.33 20.99
C PHE A 70 11.54 6.20 20.69
N LYS A 71 11.42 7.37 21.35
CA LYS A 71 10.30 8.29 21.08
C LYS A 71 10.39 8.87 19.68
N CYS A 72 9.22 9.01 19.07
CA CYS A 72 9.05 9.75 17.82
C CYS A 72 8.14 10.96 18.01
N SER A 73 8.34 12.00 17.20
CA SER A 73 7.43 13.14 17.09
C SER A 73 6.58 12.99 15.83
N ARG A 74 5.26 13.11 15.98
CA ARG A 74 4.35 13.08 14.83
C ARG A 74 4.69 14.22 13.87
N ARG A 75 4.82 13.89 12.58
CA ARG A 75 4.87 14.86 11.49
C ARG A 75 3.59 14.76 10.68
N ARG A 76 3.42 15.69 9.75
CA ARG A 76 2.29 15.66 8.81
C ARG A 76 2.56 14.57 7.78
N GLU A 77 1.59 13.68 7.64
CA GLU A 77 1.58 12.63 6.62
C GLU A 77 0.75 13.09 5.42
N PHE A 78 1.22 12.78 4.22
CA PHE A 78 0.52 13.00 2.95
C PHE A 78 0.32 11.66 2.25
N PHE A 79 -0.91 11.34 1.86
CA PHE A 79 -1.24 10.06 1.23
C PHE A 79 -1.32 10.22 -0.28
N ASN A 80 -0.95 9.16 -1.00
CA ASN A 80 -0.71 9.22 -2.43
C ASN A 80 -1.64 8.26 -3.16
N GLY A 81 -2.09 8.66 -4.34
CA GLY A 81 -2.99 7.89 -5.20
C GLY A 81 -2.30 7.37 -6.46
N GLU A 82 -1.09 7.84 -6.73
CA GLU A 82 -0.37 7.61 -7.98
C GLU A 82 0.01 6.15 -8.16
N VAL A 83 0.01 5.74 -9.43
CA VAL A 83 0.42 4.42 -9.87
C VAL A 83 1.57 4.63 -10.84
N TYR A 84 2.72 4.01 -10.56
CA TYR A 84 3.82 3.95 -11.50
C TYR A 84 4.08 2.51 -11.90
N MET A 85 4.42 2.30 -13.16
CA MET A 85 4.82 1.01 -13.69
C MET A 85 6.19 1.15 -14.35
N MET A 86 7.09 0.25 -14.01
CA MET A 86 8.37 0.09 -14.72
C MET A 86 8.15 -0.81 -15.94
N ASP A 87 8.55 -0.32 -17.11
CA ASP A 87 8.51 -1.08 -18.35
C ASP A 87 9.78 -1.94 -18.55
N GLU A 88 9.82 -2.67 -19.66
CA GLU A 88 10.92 -3.57 -20.04
C GLU A 88 12.25 -2.83 -20.30
N GLU A 89 12.20 -1.52 -20.54
CA GLU A 89 13.38 -0.66 -20.71
C GLU A 89 13.85 -0.05 -19.38
N MET A 90 13.31 -0.52 -18.24
CA MET A 90 13.59 -0.01 -16.90
C MET A 90 13.18 1.46 -16.73
N LYS A 91 12.15 1.91 -17.45
CA LYS A 91 11.62 3.27 -17.34
C LYS A 91 10.31 3.28 -16.58
N TRP A 92 10.19 4.21 -15.66
CA TRP A 92 8.95 4.45 -14.94
C TRP A 92 7.98 5.29 -15.76
N LYS A 93 6.74 4.81 -15.88
CA LYS A 93 5.62 5.58 -16.42
C LYS A 93 4.46 5.65 -15.44
N MET A 94 3.78 6.78 -15.43
CA MET A 94 2.59 6.99 -14.63
C MET A 94 1.38 6.34 -15.32
N LEU A 95 0.57 5.63 -14.55
CA LEU A 95 -0.72 5.07 -14.96
C LEU A 95 -1.86 5.87 -14.29
N PRO A 96 -3.12 5.64 -14.69
CA PRO A 96 -4.26 6.28 -14.02
C PRO A 96 -4.22 6.06 -12.50
N PRO A 97 -4.33 7.13 -11.69
CA PRO A 97 -4.22 7.04 -10.25
C PRO A 97 -5.45 6.36 -9.62
N MET A 98 -5.29 5.88 -8.39
CA MET A 98 -6.41 5.38 -7.59
C MET A 98 -7.52 6.43 -7.45
N PRO A 99 -8.80 6.01 -7.34
CA PRO A 99 -9.92 6.94 -7.13
C PRO A 99 -9.82 7.74 -5.82
N LYS A 100 -8.95 7.32 -4.90
CA LYS A 100 -8.71 7.90 -3.60
C LYS A 100 -7.25 7.66 -3.22
N ASN A 101 -6.59 8.67 -2.63
CA ASN A 101 -5.26 8.51 -2.04
C ASN A 101 -5.28 7.39 -1.00
N ASN A 102 -4.29 6.50 -1.04
CA ASN A 102 -4.28 5.34 -0.16
C ASN A 102 -2.86 4.92 0.23
N SER A 103 -2.70 4.59 1.51
CA SER A 103 -1.48 4.06 2.11
C SER A 103 -1.79 2.91 3.06
N HIS A 104 -0.76 2.30 3.63
CA HIS A 104 -0.85 1.16 4.54
C HIS A 104 -1.53 -0.04 3.87
N ILE A 105 -1.16 -0.26 2.60
CA ILE A 105 -1.67 -1.29 1.70
C ILE A 105 -0.58 -2.25 1.20
N GLU A 106 0.53 -2.39 1.93
CA GLU A 106 1.72 -3.14 1.50
C GLU A 106 1.43 -4.61 1.17
N SER A 107 0.54 -5.22 1.95
CA SER A 107 0.09 -6.60 1.79
C SER A 107 -1.43 -6.71 1.61
N ALA A 108 -2.10 -5.58 1.38
CA ALA A 108 -3.55 -5.49 1.33
C ALA A 108 -4.08 -5.58 -0.10
N TRP A 109 -3.48 -6.44 -0.93
CA TRP A 109 -3.85 -6.58 -2.34
C TRP A 109 -3.72 -8.03 -2.82
N ILE A 110 -4.45 -8.36 -3.89
CA ILE A 110 -4.36 -9.62 -4.63
C ILE A 110 -4.36 -9.33 -6.14
N ILE A 111 -3.87 -10.28 -6.93
CA ILE A 111 -4.05 -10.30 -8.38
C ILE A 111 -5.03 -11.43 -8.72
N VAL A 112 -6.07 -11.10 -9.47
CA VAL A 112 -7.07 -12.07 -9.94
C VAL A 112 -7.69 -11.57 -11.24
N ASN A 113 -7.87 -12.46 -12.22
CA ASN A 113 -8.45 -12.15 -13.54
C ASN A 113 -7.89 -10.85 -14.15
N ASN A 114 -6.56 -10.80 -14.26
CA ASN A 114 -5.81 -9.65 -14.78
C ASN A 114 -6.17 -8.30 -14.14
N SER A 115 -6.55 -8.34 -12.86
CA SER A 115 -6.89 -7.17 -12.07
C SER A 115 -6.15 -7.17 -10.75
N ILE A 116 -5.69 -5.99 -10.32
CA ILE A 116 -5.20 -5.77 -8.96
C ILE A 116 -6.39 -5.35 -8.11
N VAL A 117 -6.64 -6.08 -7.02
CA VAL A 117 -7.69 -5.73 -6.05
C VAL A 117 -7.03 -5.31 -4.75
N ILE A 118 -7.36 -4.12 -4.26
CA ILE A 118 -6.83 -3.53 -3.02
C ILE A 118 -7.96 -3.45 -1.98
N VAL A 119 -7.68 -3.87 -0.75
CA VAL A 119 -8.61 -3.85 0.37
C VAL A 119 -8.12 -2.94 1.48
N GLY A 120 -8.97 -2.01 1.92
CA GLY A 120 -8.64 -1.14 3.05
C GLY A 120 -7.50 -0.16 2.78
N GLY A 121 -6.77 0.19 3.82
CA GLY A 121 -5.73 1.20 3.85
C GLY A 121 -6.12 2.46 4.64
N THR A 122 -5.43 3.56 4.36
CA THR A 122 -5.61 4.87 5.00
C THR A 122 -5.52 5.99 3.97
N THR A 123 -6.44 6.94 4.08
CA THR A 123 -6.61 8.06 3.14
C THR A 123 -6.40 9.40 3.84
N ASP A 124 -6.48 10.47 3.05
CA ASP A 124 -6.50 11.87 3.46
C ASP A 124 -7.20 12.13 4.79
N TRP A 125 -6.56 12.99 5.59
CA TRP A 125 -7.07 13.46 6.87
C TRP A 125 -8.49 14.02 6.74
N HIS A 126 -9.34 13.71 7.71
CA HIS A 126 -10.69 14.25 7.75
C HIS A 126 -10.65 15.79 7.68
N PRO A 127 -11.35 16.44 6.73
CA PRO A 127 -11.14 17.85 6.40
C PRO A 127 -11.43 18.78 7.58
N VAL A 128 -12.42 18.44 8.41
CA VAL A 128 -12.78 19.20 9.62
C VAL A 128 -12.02 18.74 10.86
N THR A 129 -12.20 17.49 11.30
CA THR A 129 -11.65 16.98 12.57
C THR A 129 -10.14 16.74 12.56
N LYS A 130 -9.49 16.77 11.39
CA LYS A 130 -8.06 16.46 11.20
C LYS A 130 -7.66 15.10 11.77
N ARG A 131 -8.61 14.17 11.85
CA ARG A 131 -8.41 12.79 12.28
C ARG A 131 -8.01 11.92 11.09
N LEU A 132 -7.22 10.89 11.37
CA LEU A 132 -6.86 9.90 10.38
C LEU A 132 -8.12 9.16 9.93
N VAL A 133 -8.22 8.85 8.63
CA VAL A 133 -9.37 8.16 8.06
C VAL A 133 -8.92 6.85 7.44
N LEU A 134 -9.48 5.75 7.91
CA LEU A 134 -9.24 4.44 7.31
C LEU A 134 -10.12 4.22 6.08
N VAL A 135 -9.73 3.28 5.23
CA VAL A 135 -10.45 2.93 4.00
C VAL A 135 -11.22 1.63 4.22
N GLY A 136 -12.44 1.58 3.68
CA GLY A 136 -13.27 0.37 3.67
C GLY A 136 -13.70 -0.05 2.27
N GLU A 137 -13.48 0.80 1.26
CA GLU A 137 -13.69 0.43 -0.14
C GLU A 137 -12.73 -0.69 -0.58
N ILE A 138 -13.23 -1.54 -1.49
CA ILE A 138 -12.44 -2.50 -2.24
C ILE A 138 -12.25 -1.91 -3.63
N PHE A 139 -11.01 -1.58 -3.99
CA PHE A 139 -10.66 -1.01 -5.29
C PHE A 139 -10.20 -2.12 -6.23
N ARG A 140 -10.61 -2.05 -7.49
CA ARG A 140 -10.13 -2.91 -8.58
C ARG A 140 -9.48 -2.04 -9.65
N PHE A 141 -8.26 -2.38 -10.02
CA PHE A 141 -7.57 -1.86 -11.20
C PHE A 141 -7.49 -2.94 -12.27
N GLN A 142 -8.11 -2.71 -13.41
CA GLN A 142 -8.06 -3.62 -14.55
C GLN A 142 -6.81 -3.32 -15.38
N LEU A 143 -5.94 -4.31 -15.57
CA LEU A 143 -4.65 -4.10 -16.22
C LEU A 143 -4.75 -3.96 -17.75
N ASP A 144 -5.80 -4.52 -18.36
CA ASP A 144 -6.04 -4.39 -19.81
C ASP A 144 -6.49 -2.98 -20.20
N THR A 145 -7.46 -2.44 -19.46
CA THR A 145 -8.09 -1.15 -19.76
C THR A 145 -7.48 0.00 -18.98
N LEU A 146 -6.62 -0.28 -18.00
CA LEU A 146 -6.05 0.69 -17.06
C LEU A 146 -7.13 1.51 -16.33
N THR A 147 -8.24 0.87 -15.96
CA THR A 147 -9.37 1.54 -15.31
C THR A 147 -9.55 1.08 -13.87
N TRP A 148 -9.89 2.06 -13.02
CA TRP A 148 -10.25 1.83 -11.63
C TRP A 148 -11.76 1.71 -11.44
N SER A 149 -12.18 0.88 -10.50
CA SER A 149 -13.56 0.78 -10.02
C SER A 149 -13.61 0.44 -8.53
N VAL A 150 -14.69 0.85 -7.85
CA VAL A 150 -15.01 0.36 -6.50
C VAL A 150 -15.94 -0.84 -6.65
N ILE A 151 -15.49 -2.01 -6.19
CA ILE A 151 -16.20 -3.28 -6.39
C ILE A 151 -16.88 -3.81 -5.13
N GLY A 152 -16.80 -3.07 -4.03
CA GLY A 152 -17.43 -3.44 -2.77
C GLY A 152 -16.89 -2.66 -1.59
N ARG A 153 -17.34 -3.04 -0.40
CA ARG A 153 -16.88 -2.49 0.88
C ARG A 153 -16.66 -3.61 1.89
N LEU A 154 -15.61 -3.46 2.69
CA LEU A 154 -15.32 -4.29 3.84
C LEU A 154 -16.36 -4.05 4.95
N PRO A 155 -16.55 -5.01 5.88
CA PRO A 155 -17.44 -4.86 7.04
C PRO A 155 -17.08 -3.68 7.95
N TYR A 156 -15.85 -3.18 7.85
CA TYR A 156 -15.32 -2.03 8.56
C TYR A 156 -14.11 -1.46 7.82
N ARG A 157 -13.71 -0.24 8.17
CA ARG A 157 -12.49 0.37 7.63
C ARG A 157 -11.28 -0.15 8.39
N VAL A 158 -10.21 -0.49 7.67
CA VAL A 158 -9.01 -1.14 8.23
C VAL A 158 -7.78 -0.72 7.45
N LYS A 159 -6.64 -0.54 8.13
CA LYS A 159 -5.33 -0.38 7.49
C LYS A 159 -4.38 -1.52 7.84
N THR A 160 -3.30 -1.68 7.07
CA THR A 160 -2.30 -2.75 7.24
C THR A 160 -2.92 -4.15 7.31
N ALA A 161 -4.02 -4.34 6.57
CA ALA A 161 -4.64 -5.64 6.40
C ALA A 161 -3.77 -6.52 5.49
N MET A 162 -3.95 -7.83 5.59
CA MET A 162 -3.40 -8.80 4.65
C MET A 162 -4.52 -9.34 3.80
N ALA A 163 -4.33 -9.37 2.48
CA ALA A 163 -5.30 -9.94 1.55
C ALA A 163 -4.83 -11.29 1.02
N GLY A 164 -5.79 -12.17 0.72
CA GLY A 164 -5.53 -13.46 0.09
C GLY A 164 -6.65 -13.83 -0.87
N TYR A 165 -6.33 -14.64 -1.89
CA TYR A 165 -7.32 -15.15 -2.82
C TYR A 165 -7.17 -16.66 -2.95
N TRP A 166 -8.27 -17.38 -2.74
CA TRP A 166 -8.27 -18.83 -2.88
C TRP A 166 -9.66 -19.34 -3.28
N ASN A 167 -9.70 -20.18 -4.32
CA ASN A 167 -10.89 -20.88 -4.79
C ASN A 167 -12.13 -19.98 -4.95
N GLY A 168 -11.98 -18.82 -5.59
CA GLY A 168 -13.09 -17.88 -5.82
C GLY A 168 -13.38 -16.92 -4.65
N TYR A 169 -12.66 -17.01 -3.54
CA TYR A 169 -12.86 -16.18 -2.36
C TYR A 169 -11.72 -15.19 -2.17
N LEU A 170 -12.10 -13.92 -1.96
CA LEU A 170 -11.23 -12.91 -1.38
C LEU A 170 -11.28 -13.05 0.13
N TYR A 171 -10.11 -13.09 0.76
CA TYR A 171 -9.89 -13.09 2.19
C TYR A 171 -9.21 -11.78 2.59
N PHE A 172 -9.55 -11.27 3.77
CA PHE A 172 -8.67 -10.34 4.46
C PHE A 172 -8.58 -10.68 5.94
N THR A 173 -7.44 -10.40 6.55
CA THR A 173 -7.16 -10.64 7.98
C THR A 173 -6.19 -9.59 8.52
N SER A 174 -6.01 -9.57 9.84
CA SER A 174 -5.12 -8.65 10.53
C SER A 174 -5.48 -7.17 10.32
N GLY A 175 -4.58 -6.29 10.72
CA GLY A 175 -4.69 -4.84 10.51
C GLY A 175 -5.30 -4.10 11.69
N GLN A 176 -5.30 -2.77 11.56
CA GLN A 176 -5.87 -1.87 12.57
C GLN A 176 -7.23 -1.37 12.07
N ARG A 177 -8.31 -1.82 12.72
CA ARG A 177 -9.68 -1.40 12.44
C ARG A 177 -9.93 0.00 12.97
N ASP A 178 -10.89 0.72 12.39
CA ASP A 178 -11.38 1.99 12.93
C ASP A 178 -12.11 1.83 14.29
N ARG A 179 -12.56 2.94 14.87
CA ARG A 179 -13.34 2.94 16.13
C ARG A 179 -14.85 2.83 15.91
N GLY A 180 -15.30 2.55 14.69
CA GLY A 180 -16.70 2.45 14.31
C GLY A 180 -17.11 3.42 13.21
N PRO A 181 -18.36 3.32 12.70
CA PRO A 181 -18.84 4.06 11.52
C PRO A 181 -18.66 5.58 11.63
N ASP A 182 -18.94 6.16 12.79
CA ASP A 182 -18.86 7.60 13.03
C ASP A 182 -17.47 8.09 13.47
N ASN A 183 -16.53 7.16 13.71
CA ASN A 183 -15.19 7.48 14.19
C ASN A 183 -14.13 6.77 13.34
N PRO A 184 -13.65 7.41 12.26
CA PRO A 184 -12.76 6.80 11.29
C PRO A 184 -11.31 6.64 11.80
N GLN A 185 -11.04 7.03 13.04
CA GLN A 185 -9.72 6.92 13.64
C GLN A 185 -9.32 5.46 13.86
N PRO A 186 -8.03 5.15 13.80
CA PRO A 186 -7.54 3.83 14.19
C PRO A 186 -7.93 3.45 15.63
N GLY A 187 -8.40 2.22 15.75
CA GLY A 187 -8.79 1.54 16.97
C GLY A 187 -7.91 0.33 17.23
N LYS A 188 -8.53 -0.82 17.49
CA LYS A 188 -7.84 -2.05 17.86
C LYS A 188 -7.20 -2.72 16.64
N VAL A 189 -6.05 -3.35 16.87
CA VAL A 189 -5.55 -4.39 15.96
C VAL A 189 -6.45 -5.60 16.12
N ILE A 190 -6.81 -6.19 14.99
CA ILE A 190 -7.75 -7.30 14.88
C ILE A 190 -7.02 -8.55 14.39
N GLY A 191 -7.53 -9.73 14.73
CA GLY A 191 -7.00 -11.03 14.30
C GLY A 191 -8.00 -11.86 13.50
N GLU A 192 -9.21 -11.34 13.33
CA GLU A 192 -10.30 -11.99 12.63
C GLU A 192 -10.05 -12.03 11.13
N MET A 193 -10.42 -13.17 10.52
CA MET A 193 -10.42 -13.34 9.08
C MET A 193 -11.84 -13.23 8.55
N TRP A 194 -11.99 -12.45 7.48
CA TRP A 194 -13.22 -12.33 6.73
C TRP A 194 -13.01 -12.81 5.30
N ARG A 195 -14.09 -13.29 4.68
CA ARG A 195 -14.06 -13.66 3.26
C ARG A 195 -15.36 -13.35 2.55
N THR A 196 -15.27 -13.11 1.25
CA THR A 196 -16.42 -13.00 0.36
C THR A 196 -16.12 -13.67 -0.97
N LYS A 197 -17.16 -14.12 -1.70
CA LYS A 197 -17.00 -14.59 -3.07
C LYS A 197 -16.69 -13.38 -3.95
N LEU A 198 -15.61 -13.46 -4.71
CA LEU A 198 -15.22 -12.45 -5.67
C LEU A 198 -15.43 -13.04 -7.07
N LYS A 199 -16.54 -12.65 -7.70
CA LYS A 199 -16.90 -13.03 -9.06
C LYS A 199 -16.61 -11.86 -9.99
N PHE A 200 -15.98 -12.14 -11.12
CA PHE A 200 -15.77 -11.20 -12.22
C PHE A 200 -16.55 -11.67 -13.43
#